data_AF-A0A2P6FYA4-F1
#
_entry.id   AF-A0A2P6FYA4-F1
#
_cell.length_a   1.000
_cell.length_b   1.000
_cell.length_c   1.000
_cell.angle_alpha   90.00
_cell.angle_beta   90.00
_cell.angle_gamma   90.00
#
_symmetry.space_group_name_H-M   'P 1'
#
loop_
_entity.id
_entity.type
_entity.pdbx_description
1 polymer ?
#
loop_
_entity_poly.entity_id
_entity_poly.type
_entity_poly.pdbx_seq_one_letter_code
_entity_poly.pdbx_strand_id
1 'polypeptide(L)'
;MKQKYTKFNFPLVSHHIGGRAGTRTFPILDTFEHDIISVLYEADQTALDQMLHANSKIPSKTLVLGDCLSGRAGSRDFFIYSNRYMSSLYRLLPKYQKVYDYDSRFKWDNDPGGSALVEKITIETVTLDNVMEREKDVLPPPDFLSLDTQGSELEIIKGGLNTINSNVVAIQTEASLVPIYENQPLFGEIESYLRQLGFEVASFDVHEVNYMSDRTPIGFGGLGFPRQADVLFLRTEETMENVSDKTLSLLKQAFICFVYKYFDKTYEILSSISLDMFKMLITGDNSKDNLYLRFLEQLKISMITDYKLIFPVKYSDIFDWEDGKKRFSGRDGDHDFNKIYNSYMSNLSPDEVLQGLNILQTETHFGIEVVAKLCGFVEHSDDLRKRRLEQVKGLKNWLRLASS
;
A
#
# COMPACT_ATOMS: atom_id res chain seq x y z
N MET A 1 32.24 2.58 -11.45
CA MET A 1 32.34 3.60 -12.52
C MET A 1 31.25 4.64 -12.27
N LYS A 2 31.57 5.91 -12.52
CA LYS A 2 30.87 7.12 -12.04
C LYS A 2 29.39 7.17 -12.46
N GLN A 3 28.48 7.16 -11.49
CA GLN A 3 27.08 7.53 -11.71
C GLN A 3 26.99 9.07 -11.72
N LYS A 4 26.78 9.63 -12.91
CA LYS A 4 26.45 11.04 -13.11
C LYS A 4 25.03 11.28 -12.60
N TYR A 5 24.89 11.69 -11.34
CA TYR A 5 23.67 12.32 -10.84
C TYR A 5 23.56 13.72 -11.46
N THR A 6 22.99 13.83 -12.66
CA THR A 6 22.81 15.12 -13.35
C THR A 6 21.36 15.59 -13.42
N LYS A 7 20.45 15.07 -12.59
CA LYS A 7 19.16 15.71 -12.27
C LYS A 7 18.80 15.45 -10.80
N PHE A 8 18.71 16.50 -9.99
CA PHE A 8 18.49 16.48 -8.52
C PHE A 8 17.04 16.17 -8.11
N ASN A 9 16.27 15.45 -8.93
CA ASN A 9 14.87 15.14 -8.65
C ASN A 9 14.65 13.62 -8.76
N PHE A 10 14.18 13.03 -7.67
CA PHE A 10 13.91 11.60 -7.49
C PHE A 10 12.41 11.39 -7.26
N PRO A 11 11.57 11.59 -8.28
CA PRO A 11 10.12 11.47 -8.11
C PRO A 11 9.73 10.08 -7.64
N LEU A 12 8.65 10.01 -6.87
CA LEU A 12 7.91 8.78 -6.64
C LEU A 12 7.02 8.53 -7.86
N VAL A 13 7.22 7.40 -8.52
CA VAL A 13 6.54 7.08 -9.78
C VAL A 13 5.46 6.02 -9.50
N SER A 14 4.21 6.41 -9.69
CA SER A 14 3.04 5.54 -9.54
C SER A 14 2.45 5.22 -10.90
N HIS A 15 2.42 3.95 -11.27
CA HIS A 15 1.68 3.47 -12.45
C HIS A 15 0.35 2.85 -12.00
N HIS A 16 -0.72 3.18 -12.70
CA HIS A 16 -2.06 2.62 -12.46
C HIS A 16 -2.68 2.15 -13.76
N ILE A 17 -2.91 0.85 -13.86
CA ILE A 17 -3.46 0.18 -15.03
C ILE A 17 -4.94 -0.07 -14.77
N GLY A 18 -5.82 0.48 -15.62
CA GLY A 18 -7.27 0.51 -15.36
C GLY A 18 -7.77 1.86 -14.85
N GLY A 19 -7.12 2.97 -15.24
CA GLY A 19 -7.36 4.29 -14.67
C GLY A 19 -8.60 5.04 -15.18
N ARG A 20 -9.63 4.33 -15.68
CA ARG A 20 -10.86 4.95 -16.19
C ARG A 20 -11.40 5.96 -15.19
N ALA A 21 -11.96 7.06 -15.71
CA ALA A 21 -12.40 8.20 -14.90
C ALA A 21 -11.30 8.99 -14.20
N GLY A 22 -10.04 8.72 -14.56
CA GLY A 22 -8.89 9.36 -13.95
C GLY A 22 -8.66 8.87 -12.53
N THR A 23 -9.15 7.67 -12.20
CA THR A 23 -8.93 7.02 -10.92
C THR A 23 -7.44 6.82 -10.69
N ARG A 24 -7.06 6.88 -9.41
CA ARG A 24 -5.71 6.62 -8.92
C ARG A 24 -5.85 5.69 -7.73
N THR A 25 -5.08 4.60 -7.72
CA THR A 25 -4.97 3.75 -6.53
C THR A 25 -4.07 4.38 -5.48
N PHE A 26 -2.92 4.94 -5.89
CA PHE A 26 -2.06 5.66 -4.95
C PHE A 26 -2.76 6.97 -4.49
N PRO A 27 -2.86 7.23 -3.17
CA PRO A 27 -3.60 8.38 -2.65
C PRO A 27 -3.12 9.72 -3.21
N ILE A 28 -4.03 10.69 -3.28
CA ILE A 28 -3.69 12.09 -3.55
C ILE A 28 -3.13 12.68 -2.25
N LEU A 29 -1.90 13.19 -2.31
CA LEU A 29 -1.15 13.71 -1.18
C LEU A 29 -0.81 15.18 -1.42
N ASP A 30 -1.71 16.11 -1.05
CA ASP A 30 -1.62 17.54 -1.39
C ASP A 30 -0.22 18.17 -1.19
N THR A 31 0.49 17.78 -0.12
CA THR A 31 1.83 18.29 0.20
C THR A 31 2.93 17.72 -0.70
N PHE A 32 2.73 16.50 -1.23
CA PHE A 32 3.75 15.72 -1.93
C PHE A 32 3.47 15.53 -3.42
N GLU A 33 2.33 15.98 -3.94
CA GLU A 33 1.97 15.77 -5.36
C GLU A 33 3.03 16.27 -6.34
N HIS A 34 3.78 17.33 -6.01
CA HIS A 34 4.89 17.83 -6.85
C HIS A 34 6.07 16.85 -6.99
N ASP A 35 6.23 15.92 -6.05
CA ASP A 35 7.24 14.86 -6.10
C ASP A 35 6.72 13.59 -6.80
N ILE A 36 5.45 13.55 -7.20
CA ILE A 36 4.81 12.36 -7.75
C ILE A 36 4.69 12.48 -9.27
N ILE A 37 5.03 11.39 -9.97
CA ILE A 37 4.67 11.17 -11.36
C ILE A 37 3.60 10.09 -11.40
N SER A 38 2.41 10.44 -11.89
CA SER A 38 1.29 9.52 -12.06
C SER A 38 1.20 9.08 -13.52
N VAL A 39 1.27 7.78 -13.78
CA VAL A 39 1.11 7.20 -15.11
C VAL A 39 -0.15 6.35 -15.10
N LEU A 40 -1.13 6.71 -15.91
CA LEU A 40 -2.42 6.03 -15.99
C LEU A 40 -2.56 5.32 -17.33
N TYR A 41 -3.02 4.08 -17.31
CA TYR A 41 -3.30 3.29 -18.51
C TYR A 41 -4.78 2.96 -18.60
N GLU A 42 -5.36 3.06 -19.79
CA GLU A 42 -6.73 2.63 -20.07
C GLU A 42 -6.83 2.10 -21.50
N ALA A 43 -7.40 0.89 -21.64
CA ALA A 43 -7.49 0.21 -22.92
C ALA A 43 -8.54 0.85 -23.85
N ASP A 44 -9.61 1.41 -23.28
CA ASP A 44 -10.63 2.11 -24.04
C ASP A 44 -10.25 3.57 -24.27
N GLN A 45 -9.86 3.85 -25.51
CA GLN A 45 -9.42 5.18 -25.92
C GLN A 45 -10.46 6.30 -25.67
N THR A 46 -11.75 5.96 -25.55
CA THR A 46 -12.79 6.97 -25.28
C THR A 46 -12.68 7.60 -23.89
N ALA A 47 -11.92 7.01 -22.97
CA ALA A 47 -11.75 7.52 -21.61
C ALA A 47 -10.55 8.48 -21.44
N LEU A 48 -9.61 8.55 -22.40
CA LEU A 48 -8.32 9.22 -22.19
C LEU A 48 -8.46 10.73 -21.93
N ASP A 49 -9.29 11.42 -22.71
CA ASP A 49 -9.54 12.86 -22.52
C ASP A 49 -10.16 13.15 -21.15
N GLN A 50 -11.07 12.29 -20.71
CA GLN A 50 -11.69 12.39 -19.40
C GLN A 50 -10.66 12.17 -18.28
N MET A 51 -9.76 11.19 -18.42
CA MET A 51 -8.70 10.92 -17.45
C MET A 51 -7.75 12.11 -17.30
N LEU A 52 -7.35 12.71 -18.43
CA LEU A 52 -6.55 13.94 -18.44
C LEU A 52 -7.28 15.10 -17.77
N HIS A 53 -8.56 15.28 -18.08
CA HIS A 53 -9.37 16.33 -17.47
C HIS A 53 -9.51 16.16 -15.95
N ALA A 54 -9.81 14.94 -15.49
CA ALA A 54 -9.97 14.60 -14.08
C ALA A 54 -8.70 14.87 -13.26
N ASN A 55 -7.52 14.65 -13.85
CA ASN A 55 -6.23 14.86 -13.18
C ASN A 55 -5.61 16.25 -13.43
N SER A 56 -6.22 17.09 -14.27
CA SER A 56 -5.65 18.39 -14.71
C SER A 56 -5.40 19.41 -13.59
N LYS A 57 -6.11 19.27 -12.45
CA LYS A 57 -5.97 20.17 -11.29
C LYS A 57 -5.02 19.62 -10.23
N ILE A 58 -4.56 18.38 -10.37
CA ILE A 58 -3.65 17.76 -9.41
C ILE A 58 -2.22 18.20 -9.73
N PRO A 59 -1.43 18.67 -8.75
CA PRO A 59 -0.09 19.19 -9.01
C PRO A 59 0.92 18.18 -9.59
N SER A 60 0.68 16.88 -9.42
CA SER A 60 1.56 15.83 -9.96
C SER A 60 1.63 15.85 -11.47
N LYS A 61 2.81 15.54 -12.01
CA LYS A 61 2.94 15.29 -13.45
C LYS A 61 2.15 14.02 -13.78
N THR A 62 1.11 14.16 -14.61
CA THR A 62 0.28 13.04 -15.04
C THR A 62 0.55 12.69 -16.50
N LEU A 63 0.77 11.40 -16.78
CA LEU A 63 0.87 10.81 -18.11
C LEU A 63 -0.29 9.84 -18.30
N VAL A 64 -0.94 9.86 -19.46
CA VAL A 64 -2.06 8.96 -19.79
C VAL A 64 -1.70 8.21 -21.06
N LEU A 65 -1.78 6.87 -21.01
CA LEU A 65 -1.47 5.98 -22.11
C LEU A 65 -2.71 5.16 -22.48
N GLY A 66 -2.99 5.05 -23.78
CA GLY A 66 -4.08 4.25 -24.33
C GLY A 66 -3.72 2.79 -24.59
N ASP A 67 -2.64 2.29 -23.98
CA ASP A 67 -2.14 0.94 -24.19
C ASP A 67 -2.99 -0.08 -23.43
N CYS A 68 -3.43 -1.15 -24.12
CA CYS A 68 -4.04 -2.30 -23.49
C CYS A 68 -2.96 -3.28 -23.02
N LEU A 69 -2.67 -3.30 -21.72
CA LEU A 69 -1.62 -4.15 -21.16
C LEU A 69 -2.07 -5.61 -21.04
N SER A 70 -1.18 -6.54 -21.37
CA SER A 70 -1.36 -7.99 -21.25
C SER A 70 -0.01 -8.70 -21.05
N GLY A 71 -0.03 -10.03 -20.93
CA GLY A 71 1.18 -10.86 -20.81
C GLY A 71 1.95 -11.09 -22.11
N ARG A 72 1.41 -10.65 -23.25
CA ARG A 72 2.06 -10.69 -24.57
C ARG A 72 1.52 -9.59 -25.47
N ALA A 73 2.29 -9.23 -26.49
CA ALA A 73 1.81 -8.33 -27.53
C ALA A 73 0.96 -9.06 -28.58
N GLY A 74 0.01 -8.34 -29.18
CA GLY A 74 -0.77 -8.78 -30.33
C GLY A 74 -2.28 -8.62 -30.17
N SER A 75 -3.03 -9.12 -31.16
CA SER A 75 -4.48 -8.95 -31.25
C SER A 75 -5.24 -9.82 -30.24
N ARG A 76 -6.18 -9.21 -29.52
CA ARG A 76 -7.06 -9.88 -28.54
C ARG A 76 -8.49 -9.36 -28.66
N ASP A 77 -9.43 -10.23 -28.33
CA ASP A 77 -10.80 -9.81 -28.04
C ASP A 77 -10.86 -8.96 -26.76
N PHE A 78 -11.60 -7.86 -26.80
CA PHE A 78 -11.92 -7.02 -25.64
C PHE A 78 -13.43 -6.84 -25.55
N PHE A 79 -13.99 -7.12 -24.37
CA PHE A 79 -15.42 -7.16 -24.12
C PHE A 79 -15.85 -5.88 -23.41
N ILE A 80 -16.70 -5.11 -24.08
CA ILE A 80 -17.19 -3.83 -23.60
C ILE A 80 -18.59 -4.03 -23.03
N TYR A 81 -18.74 -3.76 -21.74
CA TYR A 81 -20.02 -3.83 -21.04
C TYR A 81 -20.67 -2.45 -20.88
N SER A 82 -21.97 -2.42 -20.59
CA SER A 82 -22.71 -1.17 -20.40
C SER A 82 -22.13 -0.36 -19.23
N ASN A 83 -21.89 -1.02 -18.10
CA ASN A 83 -21.02 -0.53 -17.06
C ASN A 83 -19.57 -0.67 -17.52
N ARG A 84 -18.96 0.46 -17.92
CA ARG A 84 -17.62 0.46 -18.51
C ARG A 84 -16.53 -0.02 -17.56
N TYR A 85 -16.74 0.08 -16.24
CA TYR A 85 -15.82 -0.45 -15.22
C TYR A 85 -15.70 -1.98 -15.25
N MET A 86 -16.61 -2.69 -15.93
CA MET A 86 -16.58 -4.15 -16.06
C MET A 86 -15.90 -4.62 -17.35
N SER A 87 -15.41 -3.70 -18.20
CA SER A 87 -14.80 -4.06 -19.48
C SER A 87 -13.48 -4.78 -19.28
N SER A 88 -13.25 -5.86 -20.04
CA SER A 88 -12.13 -6.75 -19.79
C SER A 88 -11.66 -7.49 -21.06
N LEU A 89 -10.41 -7.96 -21.03
CA LEU A 89 -9.88 -8.95 -21.98
C LEU A 89 -10.51 -10.34 -21.80
N TYR A 90 -11.15 -10.56 -20.65
CA TYR A 90 -11.85 -11.78 -20.29
C TYR A 90 -13.36 -11.56 -20.39
N ARG A 91 -14.09 -12.62 -20.74
CA ARG A 91 -15.54 -12.56 -20.90
C ARG A 91 -16.23 -12.78 -19.57
N LEU A 92 -17.16 -11.92 -19.18
CA LEU A 92 -17.96 -12.07 -17.97
C LEU A 92 -18.75 -13.38 -18.00
N LEU A 93 -18.67 -14.18 -16.93
CA LEU A 93 -19.39 -15.45 -16.85
C LEU A 93 -20.90 -15.23 -16.94
N PRO A 94 -21.66 -16.07 -17.68
CA PRO A 94 -23.09 -15.87 -17.91
C PRO A 94 -23.94 -15.71 -16.65
N LYS A 95 -23.51 -16.30 -15.53
CA LYS A 95 -24.22 -16.19 -14.25
C LYS A 95 -24.20 -14.77 -13.67
N TYR A 96 -23.20 -13.94 -13.98
CA TYR A 96 -23.12 -12.56 -13.50
C TYR A 96 -23.78 -11.55 -14.44
N GLN A 97 -24.19 -11.97 -15.64
CA GLN A 97 -24.96 -11.10 -16.56
C GLN A 97 -26.44 -10.95 -16.15
N LYS A 98 -26.89 -11.71 -15.14
CA LYS A 98 -28.30 -11.84 -14.74
C LYS A 98 -28.54 -11.51 -13.27
N VAL A 99 -27.56 -10.92 -12.60
CA VAL A 99 -27.64 -10.61 -11.17
C VAL A 99 -27.65 -9.11 -10.96
N TYR A 100 -28.09 -8.72 -9.78
CA TYR A 100 -27.83 -7.40 -9.25
C TYR A 100 -26.60 -7.46 -8.34
N ASP A 101 -25.77 -6.42 -8.37
CA ASP A 101 -24.71 -6.24 -7.39
C ASP A 101 -24.82 -4.85 -6.75
N TYR A 102 -24.86 -4.79 -5.42
CA TYR A 102 -24.82 -3.52 -4.70
C TYR A 102 -23.40 -3.26 -4.25
N ASP A 103 -22.81 -2.17 -4.71
CA ASP A 103 -21.49 -1.72 -4.27
C ASP A 103 -21.63 -0.62 -3.21
N SER A 104 -21.25 -0.93 -1.96
CA SER A 104 -21.36 0.01 -0.84
C SER A 104 -20.48 1.26 -1.02
N ARG A 105 -19.41 1.17 -1.82
CA ARG A 105 -18.50 2.29 -2.13
C ARG A 105 -19.20 3.36 -2.95
N PHE A 106 -20.09 2.95 -3.84
CA PHE A 106 -20.78 3.85 -4.77
C PHE A 106 -22.26 4.07 -4.45
N LYS A 107 -22.86 3.25 -3.58
CA LYS A 107 -24.26 3.36 -3.10
C LYS A 107 -25.32 3.24 -4.21
N TRP A 108 -25.09 2.35 -5.17
CA TRP A 108 -25.99 2.02 -6.27
C TRP A 108 -25.92 0.53 -6.60
N ASP A 109 -27.00 0.01 -7.21
CA ASP A 109 -27.04 -1.36 -7.74
C ASP A 109 -26.58 -1.33 -9.21
N ASN A 110 -25.62 -2.19 -9.56
CA ASN A 110 -25.49 -2.68 -10.92
C ASN A 110 -26.62 -3.68 -11.18
N ASP A 111 -27.17 -3.65 -12.39
CA ASP A 111 -28.26 -4.53 -12.81
C ASP A 111 -27.85 -5.36 -14.05
N PRO A 112 -28.70 -6.30 -14.51
CA PRO A 112 -28.44 -7.01 -15.76
C PRO A 112 -28.24 -6.09 -16.98
N GLY A 113 -28.82 -4.88 -16.96
CA GLY A 113 -28.58 -3.84 -17.96
C GLY A 113 -27.14 -3.32 -17.92
N GLY A 114 -26.63 -2.98 -16.74
CA GLY A 114 -25.24 -2.57 -16.53
C GLY A 114 -24.23 -3.66 -16.87
N SER A 115 -24.57 -4.92 -16.60
CA SER A 115 -23.74 -6.08 -16.97
C SER A 115 -23.93 -6.55 -18.42
N ALA A 116 -24.73 -5.86 -19.23
CA ALA A 116 -24.98 -6.26 -20.61
C ALA A 116 -23.74 -6.00 -21.48
N LEU A 117 -23.36 -7.00 -22.28
CA LEU A 117 -22.33 -6.84 -23.30
C LEU A 117 -22.85 -5.90 -24.39
N VAL A 118 -22.17 -4.77 -24.59
CA VAL A 118 -22.49 -3.77 -25.61
C VAL A 118 -21.79 -4.12 -26.90
N GLU A 119 -20.48 -4.40 -26.82
CA GLU A 119 -19.65 -4.61 -27.99
C GLU A 119 -18.51 -5.58 -27.68
N LYS A 120 -18.08 -6.32 -28.69
CA LYS A 120 -16.84 -7.07 -28.69
C LYS A 120 -15.95 -6.47 -29.77
N ILE A 121 -14.83 -5.88 -29.36
CA ILE A 121 -13.85 -5.32 -30.28
C ILE A 121 -12.59 -6.19 -30.32
N THR A 122 -11.81 -6.04 -31.37
CA THR A 122 -10.43 -6.53 -31.42
C THR A 122 -9.51 -5.37 -31.04
N ILE A 123 -8.63 -5.57 -30.06
CA ILE A 123 -7.66 -4.58 -29.59
C ILE A 123 -6.24 -5.14 -29.69
N GLU A 124 -5.28 -4.27 -29.98
CA GLU A 124 -3.87 -4.62 -29.87
C GLU A 124 -3.41 -4.50 -28.43
N THR A 125 -2.79 -5.57 -27.94
CA THR A 125 -2.21 -5.65 -26.60
C THR A 125 -0.71 -5.48 -26.64
N VAL A 126 -0.12 -5.05 -25.52
CA VAL A 126 1.32 -4.87 -25.35
C VAL A 126 1.71 -5.25 -23.92
N THR A 127 2.95 -5.66 -23.72
CA THR A 127 3.46 -5.96 -22.37
C THR A 127 3.97 -4.70 -21.69
N LEU A 128 3.95 -4.66 -20.35
CA LEU A 128 4.52 -3.54 -19.60
C LEU A 128 6.00 -3.34 -19.93
N ASP A 129 6.78 -4.42 -20.05
CA ASP A 129 8.19 -4.34 -20.44
C ASP A 129 8.38 -3.70 -21.82
N ASN A 130 7.52 -4.02 -22.80
CA ASN A 130 7.59 -3.43 -24.13
C ASN A 130 7.24 -1.94 -24.12
N VAL A 131 6.26 -1.52 -23.30
CA VAL A 131 5.94 -0.09 -23.14
C VAL A 131 7.12 0.66 -22.50
N MET A 132 7.74 0.09 -21.46
CA MET A 132 8.91 0.71 -20.84
C MET A 132 10.08 0.85 -21.81
N GLU A 133 10.34 -0.15 -22.66
CA GLU A 133 11.39 -0.05 -23.67
C GLU A 133 11.03 0.97 -24.77
N ARG A 134 9.77 0.97 -25.23
CA ARG A 134 9.27 1.89 -26.27
C ARG A 134 9.35 3.35 -25.83
N GLU A 135 9.02 3.63 -24.57
CA GLU A 135 8.87 4.98 -24.02
C GLU A 135 10.02 5.39 -23.07
N LYS A 136 11.15 4.67 -23.08
CA LYS A 136 12.24 4.81 -22.09
C LYS A 136 12.79 6.22 -21.89
N ASP A 137 12.69 7.08 -22.89
CA ASP A 137 13.18 8.46 -22.84
C ASP A 137 12.22 9.43 -22.12
N VAL A 138 10.95 9.06 -21.99
CA VAL A 138 9.88 9.94 -21.47
C VAL A 138 9.11 9.36 -20.29
N LEU A 139 9.06 8.03 -20.18
CA LEU A 139 8.25 7.30 -19.23
C LEU A 139 9.14 6.66 -18.15
N PRO A 140 9.15 7.19 -16.92
CA PRO A 140 9.91 6.59 -15.85
C PRO A 140 9.27 5.27 -15.38
N PRO A 141 10.08 4.28 -14.96
CA PRO A 141 9.55 3.01 -14.46
C PRO A 141 8.82 3.19 -13.13
N PRO A 142 7.84 2.32 -12.81
CA PRO A 142 7.08 2.41 -11.57
C PRO A 142 7.89 2.02 -10.33
N ASP A 143 7.72 2.78 -9.25
CA ASP A 143 8.05 2.37 -7.89
C ASP A 143 6.84 1.70 -7.22
N PHE A 144 5.65 2.26 -7.47
CA PHE A 144 4.34 1.72 -7.08
C PHE A 144 3.58 1.33 -8.35
N LEU A 145 3.20 0.07 -8.47
CA LEU A 145 2.41 -0.43 -9.59
C LEU A 145 1.02 -0.82 -9.09
N SER A 146 -0.03 -0.33 -9.74
CA SER A 146 -1.39 -0.73 -9.43
C SER A 146 -2.15 -1.26 -10.63
N LEU A 147 -3.01 -2.24 -10.40
CA LEU A 147 -3.78 -2.93 -11.43
C LEU A 147 -5.24 -3.08 -10.98
N ASP A 148 -6.16 -2.59 -11.81
CA ASP A 148 -7.60 -2.80 -11.73
C ASP A 148 -8.11 -3.04 -13.15
N THR A 149 -7.90 -4.27 -13.66
CA THR A 149 -8.10 -4.58 -15.08
C THR A 149 -9.13 -5.67 -15.30
N GLN A 150 -9.93 -5.95 -14.27
CA GLN A 150 -11.05 -6.87 -14.31
C GLN A 150 -10.64 -8.26 -14.84
N GLY A 151 -9.50 -8.76 -14.36
CA GLY A 151 -9.06 -10.14 -14.55
C GLY A 151 -7.75 -10.36 -15.30
N SER A 152 -7.14 -9.33 -15.90
CA SER A 152 -5.85 -9.49 -16.58
C SER A 152 -4.63 -9.22 -15.70
N GLU A 153 -4.80 -9.10 -14.39
CA GLU A 153 -3.76 -8.66 -13.46
C GLU A 153 -2.54 -9.59 -13.52
N LEU A 154 -2.74 -10.91 -13.40
CA LEU A 154 -1.62 -11.88 -13.44
C LEU A 154 -0.88 -11.90 -14.77
N GLU A 155 -1.58 -11.78 -15.90
CA GLU A 155 -0.90 -11.78 -17.21
C GLU A 155 -0.11 -10.49 -17.42
N ILE A 156 -0.63 -9.34 -16.99
CA ILE A 156 0.09 -8.07 -17.03
C ILE A 156 1.35 -8.14 -16.16
N ILE A 157 1.23 -8.67 -14.93
CA ILE A 157 2.35 -8.88 -14.03
C ILE A 157 3.42 -9.77 -14.69
N LYS A 158 3.03 -10.83 -15.39
CA LYS A 158 3.96 -11.69 -16.16
C LYS A 158 4.62 -10.95 -17.33
N GLY A 159 3.89 -10.07 -18.02
CA GLY A 159 4.41 -9.24 -19.10
C GLY A 159 5.32 -8.08 -18.64
N GLY A 160 5.33 -7.77 -17.34
CA GLY A 160 6.14 -6.71 -16.74
C GLY A 160 7.31 -7.20 -15.91
N LEU A 161 7.74 -8.44 -16.07
CA LEU A 161 8.69 -9.09 -15.16
C LEU A 161 9.99 -8.31 -15.00
N ASN A 162 10.58 -7.80 -16.10
CA ASN A 162 11.84 -7.07 -16.01
C ASN A 162 11.65 -5.73 -15.31
N THR A 163 10.58 -5.01 -15.65
CA THR A 163 10.22 -3.72 -15.04
C THR A 163 9.96 -3.87 -13.54
N ILE A 164 9.17 -4.88 -13.15
CA ILE A 164 8.82 -5.18 -11.76
C ILE A 164 10.08 -5.50 -10.95
N ASN A 165 10.92 -6.41 -11.44
CA ASN A 165 12.14 -6.83 -10.74
C ASN A 165 13.15 -5.71 -10.54
N SER A 166 13.27 -4.78 -11.49
CA SER A 166 14.28 -3.73 -11.45
C SER A 166 13.87 -2.44 -10.74
N ASN A 167 12.58 -2.21 -10.46
CA ASN A 167 12.10 -0.91 -9.95
C ASN A 167 11.01 -0.99 -8.88
N VAL A 168 10.02 -1.88 -9.02
CA VAL A 168 8.79 -1.83 -8.23
C VAL A 168 9.05 -2.29 -6.80
N VAL A 169 8.63 -1.48 -5.81
CA VAL A 169 8.75 -1.77 -4.37
C VAL A 169 7.42 -2.08 -3.70
N ALA A 170 6.31 -1.75 -4.36
CA ALA A 170 4.95 -2.06 -3.92
C ALA A 170 4.03 -2.29 -5.12
N ILE A 171 3.14 -3.27 -4.99
CA ILE A 171 2.11 -3.59 -5.99
C ILE A 171 0.75 -3.58 -5.30
N GLN A 172 -0.23 -2.86 -5.82
CA GLN A 172 -1.62 -2.98 -5.37
C GLN A 172 -2.50 -3.47 -6.50
N THR A 173 -3.18 -4.58 -6.33
CA THR A 173 -3.96 -5.19 -7.40
C THR A 173 -5.35 -5.57 -6.92
N GLU A 174 -6.35 -5.35 -7.76
CA GLU A 174 -7.63 -6.02 -7.59
C GLU A 174 -7.39 -7.53 -7.74
N ALA A 175 -8.01 -8.32 -6.87
CA ALA A 175 -7.94 -9.77 -6.90
C ALA A 175 -9.32 -10.39 -6.72
N SER A 176 -9.70 -11.25 -7.66
CA SER A 176 -10.94 -12.02 -7.55
C SER A 176 -10.75 -13.25 -6.66
N LEU A 177 -11.65 -13.44 -5.71
CA LEU A 177 -11.72 -14.58 -4.78
C LEU A 177 -12.57 -15.73 -5.33
N VAL A 178 -13.41 -15.41 -6.32
CA VAL A 178 -14.20 -16.37 -7.09
C VAL A 178 -14.14 -15.99 -8.57
N PRO A 179 -14.31 -16.94 -9.51
CA PRO A 179 -14.32 -16.59 -10.92
C PRO A 179 -15.49 -15.64 -11.22
N ILE A 180 -15.18 -14.47 -11.78
CA ILE A 180 -16.14 -13.49 -12.30
C ILE A 180 -16.11 -13.53 -13.83
N TYR A 181 -14.91 -13.56 -14.40
CA TYR A 181 -14.67 -13.71 -15.83
C TYR A 181 -14.18 -15.12 -16.19
N GLU A 182 -14.40 -15.55 -17.43
CA GLU A 182 -13.98 -16.84 -17.98
C GLU A 182 -12.44 -16.95 -17.92
N ASN A 183 -11.88 -18.02 -17.33
CA ASN A 183 -10.43 -18.26 -17.22
C ASN A 183 -9.62 -17.16 -16.48
N GLN A 184 -10.29 -16.32 -15.70
CA GLN A 184 -9.64 -15.32 -14.87
C GLN A 184 -8.80 -15.97 -13.76
N PRO A 185 -7.55 -15.53 -13.54
CA PRO A 185 -6.75 -15.94 -12.39
C PRO A 185 -7.38 -15.45 -11.08
N LEU A 186 -7.33 -16.28 -10.04
CA LEU A 186 -7.81 -15.91 -8.71
C LEU A 186 -6.70 -15.35 -7.82
N PHE A 187 -7.07 -14.77 -6.67
CA PHE A 187 -6.14 -14.24 -5.67
C PHE A 187 -4.99 -15.21 -5.35
N GLY A 188 -5.28 -16.50 -5.14
CA GLY A 188 -4.26 -17.49 -4.81
C GLY A 188 -3.20 -17.68 -5.91
N GLU A 189 -3.56 -17.47 -7.18
CA GLU A 189 -2.61 -17.54 -8.30
C GLU A 189 -1.77 -16.26 -8.39
N ILE A 190 -2.40 -15.09 -8.15
CA ILE A 190 -1.72 -13.79 -8.12
C ILE A 190 -0.73 -13.74 -6.96
N GLU A 191 -1.18 -14.04 -5.73
CA GLU A 191 -0.36 -14.10 -4.53
C GLU A 191 0.80 -15.06 -4.72
N SER A 192 0.55 -16.29 -5.18
CA SER A 192 1.60 -17.28 -5.32
C SER A 192 2.66 -16.84 -6.32
N TYR A 193 2.29 -16.13 -7.39
CA TYR A 193 3.24 -15.62 -8.37
C TYR A 193 4.04 -14.43 -7.80
N LEU A 194 3.38 -13.46 -7.16
CA LEU A 194 4.04 -12.31 -6.55
C LEU A 194 4.99 -12.72 -5.41
N ARG A 195 4.63 -13.72 -4.62
CA ARG A 195 5.51 -14.28 -3.59
C ARG A 195 6.78 -14.90 -4.18
N GLN A 196 6.69 -15.56 -5.33
CA GLN A 196 7.87 -16.06 -6.04
C GLN A 196 8.78 -14.93 -6.57
N LEU A 197 8.23 -13.74 -6.79
CA LEU A 197 8.99 -12.53 -7.16
C LEU A 197 9.53 -11.74 -5.95
N GLY A 198 9.32 -12.25 -4.73
CA GLY A 198 9.75 -11.60 -3.50
C GLY A 198 8.83 -10.47 -3.06
N PHE A 199 7.53 -10.64 -3.18
CA PHE A 199 6.53 -9.75 -2.61
C PHE A 199 5.66 -10.47 -1.58
N GLU A 200 5.30 -9.78 -0.51
CA GLU A 200 4.42 -10.31 0.55
C GLU A 200 3.16 -9.46 0.66
N VAL A 201 2.04 -10.11 0.98
CA VAL A 201 0.76 -9.42 1.24
C VAL A 201 0.93 -8.53 2.47
N ALA A 202 0.64 -7.24 2.31
CA ALA A 202 0.67 -6.24 3.37
C ALA A 202 -0.75 -5.89 3.87
N SER A 203 -1.69 -5.60 2.96
CA SER A 203 -3.13 -5.47 3.27
C SER A 203 -3.98 -6.28 2.33
N PHE A 204 -5.19 -6.57 2.79
CA PHE A 204 -6.20 -7.32 2.07
C PHE A 204 -7.56 -6.70 2.38
N ASP A 205 -8.02 -5.83 1.49
CA ASP A 205 -9.23 -5.02 1.67
C ASP A 205 -10.35 -5.62 0.82
N VAL A 206 -11.20 -6.43 1.45
CA VAL A 206 -12.33 -7.09 0.79
C VAL A 206 -13.38 -6.06 0.37
N HIS A 207 -13.81 -6.12 -0.90
CA HIS A 207 -14.89 -5.27 -1.38
C HIS A 207 -16.22 -5.73 -0.78
N GLU A 208 -16.96 -4.78 -0.20
CA GLU A 208 -18.31 -4.99 0.33
C GLU A 208 -19.36 -4.95 -0.80
N VAL A 209 -19.31 -5.96 -1.69
CA VAL A 209 -20.25 -6.08 -2.82
C VAL A 209 -21.24 -7.20 -2.58
N ASN A 210 -22.53 -6.87 -2.66
CA ASN A 210 -23.62 -7.81 -2.46
C ASN A 210 -24.19 -8.29 -3.78
N TYR A 211 -23.78 -9.48 -4.23
CA TYR A 211 -24.34 -10.13 -5.42
C TYR A 211 -25.62 -10.89 -5.06
N MET A 212 -26.71 -10.56 -5.75
CA MET A 212 -28.06 -11.05 -5.45
C MET A 212 -28.82 -11.38 -6.74
N SER A 213 -29.65 -12.43 -6.70
CA SER A 213 -30.47 -12.81 -7.87
C SER A 213 -31.54 -11.77 -8.18
N ASP A 214 -32.06 -11.10 -7.15
CA ASP A 214 -33.07 -10.06 -7.21
C ASP A 214 -32.69 -8.90 -6.29
N ARG A 215 -33.17 -7.69 -6.59
CA ARG A 215 -32.96 -6.51 -5.72
C ARG A 215 -33.60 -6.71 -4.36
N THR A 216 -32.82 -6.49 -3.30
CA THR A 216 -33.37 -6.40 -1.94
C THR A 216 -33.89 -4.99 -1.66
N PRO A 217 -35.06 -4.83 -1.01
CA PRO A 217 -35.55 -3.53 -0.57
C PRO A 217 -34.59 -2.82 0.40
N ILE A 218 -34.64 -1.49 0.43
CA ILE A 218 -33.90 -0.67 1.40
C ILE A 218 -34.20 -1.15 2.83
N GLY A 219 -33.15 -1.42 3.60
CA GLY A 219 -33.24 -1.93 4.98
C GLY A 219 -33.20 -3.45 5.13
N PHE A 220 -33.34 -4.22 4.04
CA PHE A 220 -33.19 -5.69 4.05
C PHE A 220 -31.81 -6.18 3.59
N GLY A 221 -31.01 -5.30 2.97
CA GLY A 221 -29.64 -5.63 2.57
C GLY A 221 -28.79 -6.04 3.78
N GLY A 222 -28.07 -7.15 3.64
CA GLY A 222 -27.19 -7.71 4.67
C GLY A 222 -25.75 -7.86 4.18
N LEU A 223 -24.99 -8.74 4.84
CA LEU A 223 -23.62 -9.07 4.44
C LEU A 223 -23.61 -9.93 3.16
N GLY A 224 -22.73 -9.57 2.23
CA GLY A 224 -22.43 -10.34 1.03
C GLY A 224 -21.30 -11.34 1.26
N PHE A 225 -21.12 -12.24 0.31
CA PHE A 225 -19.94 -13.10 0.27
C PHE A 225 -18.77 -12.34 -0.38
N PRO A 226 -17.56 -12.40 0.20
CA PRO A 226 -16.36 -11.85 -0.43
C PRO A 226 -16.17 -12.37 -1.85
N ARG A 227 -15.99 -11.47 -2.83
CA ARG A 227 -15.75 -11.85 -4.24
C ARG A 227 -14.54 -11.19 -4.86
N GLN A 228 -14.27 -9.94 -4.50
CA GLN A 228 -13.11 -9.18 -4.93
C GLN A 228 -12.49 -8.51 -3.70
N ALA A 229 -11.21 -8.21 -3.81
CA ALA A 229 -10.46 -7.46 -2.82
C ALA A 229 -9.40 -6.61 -3.50
N ASP A 230 -9.04 -5.49 -2.90
CA ASP A 230 -7.80 -4.80 -3.20
C ASP A 230 -6.70 -5.36 -2.30
N VAL A 231 -5.60 -5.80 -2.90
CA VAL A 231 -4.49 -6.40 -2.14
C VAL A 231 -3.23 -5.60 -2.39
N LEU A 232 -2.65 -5.07 -1.32
CA LEU A 232 -1.33 -4.45 -1.35
C LEU A 232 -0.27 -5.49 -1.06
N PHE A 233 0.78 -5.49 -1.88
CA PHE A 233 1.97 -6.31 -1.75
C PHE A 233 3.19 -5.41 -1.59
N LEU A 234 4.07 -5.74 -0.65
CA LEU A 234 5.35 -5.06 -0.44
C LEU A 234 6.50 -5.97 -0.83
N ARG A 235 7.50 -5.42 -1.54
CA ARG A 235 8.73 -6.14 -1.86
C ARG A 235 9.48 -6.49 -0.56
N THR A 236 9.97 -7.73 -0.48
CA THR A 236 10.77 -8.23 0.64
C THR A 236 12.20 -7.69 0.59
N GLU A 237 12.87 -7.67 1.74
CA GLU A 237 14.28 -7.27 1.82
C GLU A 237 15.19 -8.17 0.96
N GLU A 238 14.89 -9.47 0.92
CA GLU A 238 15.66 -10.47 0.15
C GLU A 238 15.77 -10.10 -1.34
N THR A 239 14.70 -9.56 -1.94
CA THR A 239 14.69 -9.22 -3.37
C THR A 239 14.92 -7.74 -3.64
N MET A 240 15.14 -6.94 -2.60
CA MET A 240 15.47 -5.52 -2.75
C MET A 240 16.86 -5.31 -3.38
N GLU A 241 17.74 -6.32 -3.37
CA GLU A 241 19.03 -6.26 -4.09
C GLU A 241 18.88 -6.28 -5.62
N ASN A 242 17.72 -6.70 -6.14
CA ASN A 242 17.48 -6.77 -7.58
C ASN A 242 17.07 -5.42 -8.19
N VAL A 243 16.72 -4.44 -7.36
CA VAL A 243 16.28 -3.12 -7.83
C VAL A 243 17.48 -2.23 -8.20
N SER A 244 17.26 -1.31 -9.15
CA SER A 244 18.33 -0.51 -9.76
C SER A 244 19.07 0.43 -8.78
N ASP A 245 18.36 1.01 -7.81
CA ASP A 245 18.93 1.80 -6.72
C ASP A 245 18.31 1.35 -5.39
N LYS A 246 18.97 0.41 -4.71
CA LYS A 246 18.50 -0.16 -3.44
C LYS A 246 18.17 0.91 -2.40
N THR A 247 19.00 1.95 -2.26
CA THR A 247 18.80 2.95 -1.21
C THR A 247 17.58 3.80 -1.49
N LEU A 248 17.47 4.32 -2.71
CA LEU A 248 16.34 5.14 -3.11
C LEU A 248 15.03 4.32 -3.08
N SER A 249 15.06 3.08 -3.57
CA SER A 249 13.92 2.17 -3.51
C SER A 249 13.46 1.88 -2.09
N LEU A 250 14.38 1.66 -1.14
CA LEU A 250 14.03 1.53 0.27
C LEU A 250 13.35 2.79 0.82
N LEU A 251 13.86 3.99 0.49
CA LEU A 251 13.24 5.24 0.93
C LEU A 251 11.84 5.43 0.34
N LYS A 252 11.66 5.14 -0.95
CA LYS A 252 10.34 5.16 -1.58
C LYS A 252 9.39 4.15 -0.94
N GLN A 253 9.87 2.94 -0.65
CA GLN A 253 9.10 1.95 0.09
C GLN A 253 8.74 2.43 1.50
N ALA A 254 9.65 3.09 2.22
CA ALA A 254 9.39 3.65 3.54
C ALA A 254 8.30 4.72 3.51
N PHE A 255 8.30 5.57 2.47
CA PHE A 255 7.25 6.56 2.24
C PHE A 255 5.91 5.91 1.94
N ILE A 256 5.88 4.93 1.04
CA ILE A 256 4.67 4.15 0.73
C ILE A 256 4.14 3.47 2.01
N CYS A 257 5.00 2.78 2.77
CA CYS A 257 4.64 2.17 4.05
C CYS A 257 4.01 3.19 5.00
N PHE A 258 4.57 4.40 5.09
CA PHE A 258 4.03 5.44 5.96
C PHE A 258 2.65 5.90 5.48
N VAL A 259 2.48 6.14 4.17
CA VAL A 259 1.19 6.52 3.56
C VAL A 259 0.11 5.49 3.88
N TYR A 260 0.44 4.20 3.87
CA TYR A 260 -0.48 3.11 4.22
C TYR A 260 -0.46 2.71 5.71
N LYS A 261 0.11 3.54 6.60
CA LYS A 261 0.12 3.35 8.07
C LYS A 261 0.91 2.11 8.57
N TYR A 262 1.81 1.55 7.76
CA TYR A 262 2.77 0.52 8.18
C TYR A 262 3.98 1.13 8.91
N PHE A 263 3.72 1.79 10.04
CA PHE A 263 4.72 2.56 10.78
C PHE A 263 5.92 1.72 11.24
N ASP A 264 5.71 0.47 11.63
CA ASP A 264 6.80 -0.43 12.04
C ASP A 264 7.75 -0.74 10.87
N LYS A 265 7.21 -0.95 9.67
CA LYS A 265 8.02 -1.17 8.47
C LYS A 265 8.74 0.10 8.04
N THR A 266 8.09 1.26 8.14
CA THR A 266 8.76 2.55 7.97
C THR A 266 9.92 2.71 8.96
N TYR A 267 9.70 2.40 10.25
CA TYR A 267 10.74 2.45 11.29
C TYR A 267 11.92 1.52 10.98
N GLU A 268 11.65 0.28 10.58
CA GLU A 268 12.66 -0.72 10.21
C GLU A 268 13.56 -0.20 9.08
N ILE A 269 12.96 0.27 7.99
CA ILE A 269 13.71 0.78 6.83
C ILE A 269 14.49 2.05 7.20
N LEU A 270 13.87 2.99 7.91
CA LEU A 270 14.56 4.22 8.30
C LEU A 270 15.71 3.92 9.27
N SER A 271 15.61 2.87 10.09
CA SER A 271 16.67 2.47 11.02
C SER A 271 17.88 1.85 10.30
N SER A 272 17.69 1.20 9.15
CA SER A 272 18.77 0.58 8.38
C SER A 272 19.58 1.58 7.53
N ILE A 273 19.05 2.78 7.29
CA ILE A 273 19.69 3.83 6.48
C ILE A 273 20.37 4.86 7.38
N SER A 274 21.59 5.31 7.09
CA SER A 274 22.26 6.34 7.90
C SER A 274 21.77 7.77 7.60
N LEU A 275 21.88 8.70 8.56
CA LEU A 275 21.53 10.11 8.31
C LEU A 275 22.42 10.74 7.22
N ASP A 276 23.66 10.30 7.08
CA ASP A 276 24.56 10.83 6.06
C ASP A 276 24.13 10.41 4.65
N MET A 277 23.50 9.24 4.50
CA MET A 277 22.91 8.84 3.21
C MET A 277 21.74 9.77 2.81
N PHE A 278 20.89 10.19 3.75
CA PHE A 278 19.86 11.19 3.48
C PHE A 278 20.47 12.50 3.00
N LYS A 279 21.49 13.00 3.69
CA LYS A 279 22.19 14.24 3.30
C LYS A 279 22.77 14.11 1.90
N MET A 280 23.41 13.00 1.56
CA MET A 280 23.96 12.78 0.22
C MET A 280 22.89 12.81 -0.90
N LEU A 281 21.68 12.33 -0.62
CA LEU A 281 20.56 12.35 -1.57
C LEU A 281 19.89 13.73 -1.69
N ILE A 282 19.88 14.50 -0.61
CA ILE A 282 19.15 15.78 -0.51
C ILE A 282 20.07 17.00 -0.71
N THR A 283 21.40 16.84 -0.73
CA THR A 283 22.36 17.94 -0.95
C THR A 283 22.25 18.51 -2.37
N GLY A 284 21.44 19.56 -2.51
CA GLY A 284 21.25 20.41 -3.68
C GLY A 284 20.49 21.68 -3.28
N ASP A 285 20.72 22.80 -3.97
CA ASP A 285 20.24 24.15 -3.60
C ASP A 285 18.73 24.37 -3.83
N ASN A 286 17.99 23.33 -4.23
CA ASN A 286 16.54 23.41 -4.43
C ASN A 286 15.80 22.98 -3.16
N SER A 287 15.38 23.97 -2.38
CA SER A 287 14.59 23.79 -1.15
C SER A 287 13.20 23.17 -1.35
N LYS A 288 12.77 22.95 -2.60
CA LYS A 288 11.43 22.45 -2.96
C LYS A 288 11.41 21.05 -3.61
N ASP A 289 12.56 20.48 -3.97
CA ASP A 289 12.60 19.18 -4.63
C ASP A 289 12.64 18.05 -3.58
N ASN A 290 11.88 16.98 -3.80
CA ASN A 290 11.83 15.75 -2.99
C ASN A 290 11.38 15.99 -1.54
N LEU A 291 10.27 16.71 -1.35
CA LEU A 291 9.58 16.87 -0.07
C LEU A 291 9.35 15.53 0.65
N TYR A 292 9.06 14.43 -0.05
CA TYR A 292 8.89 13.12 0.59
C TYR A 292 10.21 12.59 1.21
N LEU A 293 11.36 12.80 0.56
CA LEU A 293 12.67 12.42 1.11
C LEU A 293 13.02 13.28 2.32
N ARG A 294 12.72 14.59 2.26
CA ARG A 294 12.90 15.50 3.41
C ARG A 294 12.00 15.11 4.57
N PHE A 295 10.75 14.73 4.29
CA PHE A 295 9.83 14.22 5.29
C PHE A 295 10.38 12.97 5.99
N LEU A 296 10.89 12.00 5.23
CA LEU A 296 11.54 10.81 5.78
C LEU A 296 12.80 11.13 6.60
N GLU A 297 13.60 12.11 6.16
CA GLU A 297 14.76 12.59 6.92
C GLU A 297 14.31 13.16 8.28
N GLN A 298 13.28 14.01 8.30
CA GLN A 298 12.75 14.59 9.53
C GLN A 298 12.14 13.53 10.46
N LEU A 299 11.44 12.54 9.89
CA LEU A 299 10.96 11.39 10.65
C LEU A 299 12.14 10.66 11.31
N LYS A 300 13.20 10.35 10.56
CA LYS A 300 14.37 9.67 11.09
C LYS A 300 15.08 10.48 12.17
N ILE A 301 15.22 11.79 12.00
CA ILE A 301 15.81 12.67 13.02
C ILE A 301 14.97 12.59 14.30
N SER A 302 13.65 12.79 14.20
CA SER A 302 12.74 12.72 15.34
C SER A 302 12.75 11.36 16.03
N MET A 303 12.80 10.26 15.28
CA MET A 303 12.94 8.90 15.81
C MET A 303 14.19 8.75 16.70
N ILE A 304 15.29 9.41 16.35
CA ILE A 304 16.57 9.32 17.08
C ILE A 304 16.61 10.28 18.27
N THR A 305 16.09 11.50 18.11
CA THR A 305 16.23 12.57 19.12
C THR A 305 15.14 12.52 20.19
N ASP A 306 13.92 12.16 19.81
CA ASP A 306 12.75 12.36 20.66
C ASP A 306 12.38 11.07 21.42
N TYR A 307 12.68 9.90 20.85
CA TYR A 307 12.27 8.62 21.41
C TYR A 307 13.40 7.97 22.21
N LYS A 308 13.09 7.58 23.46
CA LYS A 308 13.88 6.59 24.19
C LYS A 308 13.46 5.19 23.78
N LEU A 309 14.40 4.25 23.76
CA LEU A 309 14.14 2.83 23.46
C LEU A 309 13.38 2.17 24.62
N ILE A 310 12.06 2.34 24.60
CA ILE A 310 11.11 1.75 25.54
C ILE A 310 10.19 0.85 24.73
N PHE A 311 9.99 -0.38 25.18
CA PHE A 311 9.29 -1.42 24.43
C PHE A 311 8.11 -1.97 25.24
N PRO A 312 7.07 -2.53 24.60
CA PRO A 312 6.08 -3.32 25.31
C PRO A 312 6.73 -4.48 26.08
N VAL A 313 6.09 -4.92 27.16
CA VAL A 313 6.49 -6.13 27.89
C VAL A 313 6.46 -7.33 26.94
N LYS A 314 7.53 -8.13 26.93
CA LYS A 314 7.60 -9.33 26.08
C LYS A 314 6.73 -10.42 26.68
N TYR A 315 6.29 -11.35 25.83
CA TYR A 315 5.67 -12.59 26.31
C TYR A 315 6.54 -13.31 27.35
N SER A 316 7.85 -13.36 27.13
CA SER A 316 8.81 -14.02 28.03
C SER A 316 9.05 -13.29 29.35
N ASP A 317 8.67 -12.02 29.47
CA ASP A 317 8.67 -11.32 30.76
C ASP A 317 7.45 -11.74 31.60
N ILE A 318 6.34 -12.12 30.95
CA ILE A 318 5.08 -12.55 31.57
C ILE A 318 5.09 -14.04 31.90
N PHE A 319 5.56 -14.85 30.95
CA PHE A 319 5.58 -16.30 31.04
C PHE A 319 6.94 -16.82 30.60
N ASP A 320 7.68 -17.42 31.52
CA ASP A 320 8.84 -18.20 31.12
C ASP A 320 8.43 -19.51 30.44
N TRP A 321 9.41 -20.29 29.97
CA TRP A 321 9.17 -21.54 29.27
C TRP A 321 8.33 -22.55 30.08
N GLU A 322 8.54 -22.61 31.41
CA GLU A 322 7.83 -23.55 32.27
C GLU A 322 6.43 -23.04 32.63
N ASP A 323 6.28 -21.73 32.81
CA ASP A 323 4.97 -21.08 32.98
C ASP A 323 4.11 -21.27 31.73
N GLY A 324 4.69 -21.09 30.54
CA GLY A 324 4.02 -21.26 29.24
C GLY A 324 3.41 -22.65 29.05
N LYS A 325 4.12 -23.72 29.47
CA LYS A 325 3.62 -25.10 29.41
C LYS A 325 2.43 -25.38 30.33
N LYS A 326 2.35 -24.65 31.44
CA LYS A 326 1.33 -24.86 32.50
C LYS A 326 0.11 -23.98 32.30
N ARG A 327 0.11 -23.07 31.33
CA ARG A 327 -1.09 -22.31 30.96
C ARG A 327 -2.24 -23.27 30.66
N PHE A 328 -3.44 -22.92 31.09
CA PHE A 328 -4.68 -23.69 30.88
C PHE A 328 -4.78 -25.00 31.68
N SER A 329 -3.96 -25.17 32.74
CA SER A 329 -3.94 -26.36 33.61
C SER A 329 -4.51 -26.16 35.03
N GLY A 330 -5.19 -25.04 35.30
CA GLY A 330 -5.97 -24.85 36.53
C GLY A 330 -5.48 -23.78 37.52
N ARG A 331 -4.53 -22.92 37.12
CA ARG A 331 -4.17 -21.66 37.81
C ARG A 331 -3.98 -20.52 36.80
N ASP A 332 -4.97 -20.32 35.94
CA ASP A 332 -4.95 -19.19 35.02
C ASP A 332 -5.44 -17.93 35.76
N GLY A 333 -4.53 -16.98 36.03
CA GLY A 333 -4.94 -15.64 36.48
C GLY A 333 -3.98 -14.90 37.39
N ASP A 334 -3.10 -15.58 38.14
CA ASP A 334 -2.14 -14.89 39.01
C ASP A 334 -0.83 -14.63 38.26
N HIS A 335 -0.71 -13.43 37.70
CA HIS A 335 0.54 -12.90 37.20
C HIS A 335 1.41 -12.43 38.38
N ASP A 336 2.66 -12.90 38.45
CA ASP A 336 3.66 -12.32 39.34
C ASP A 336 4.20 -11.02 38.74
N PHE A 337 3.53 -9.90 39.07
CA PHE A 337 3.90 -8.58 38.58
C PHE A 337 5.30 -8.12 39.03
N ASN A 338 5.82 -8.64 40.14
CA ASN A 338 7.19 -8.34 40.58
C ASN A 338 8.20 -9.07 39.70
N LYS A 339 7.94 -10.34 39.36
CA LYS A 339 8.75 -11.10 38.38
C LYS A 339 8.76 -10.41 37.02
N ILE A 340 7.59 -9.97 36.54
CA ILE A 340 7.45 -9.24 35.27
C ILE A 340 8.28 -7.96 35.28
N TYR A 341 8.13 -7.14 36.32
CA TYR A 341 8.88 -5.90 36.48
C TYR A 341 10.39 -6.14 36.46
N ASN A 342 10.87 -7.10 37.25
CA ASN A 342 12.29 -7.43 37.33
C ASN A 342 12.85 -7.99 36.01
N SER A 343 12.07 -8.82 35.29
CA SER A 343 12.45 -9.32 33.96
C SER A 343 12.59 -8.17 32.97
N TYR A 344 11.60 -7.28 32.92
CA TYR A 344 11.58 -6.13 32.04
C TYR A 344 12.77 -5.19 32.30
N MET A 345 13.07 -4.92 33.58
CA MET A 345 14.17 -4.04 33.99
C MET A 345 15.56 -4.68 33.94
N SER A 346 15.70 -5.96 33.56
CA SER A 346 16.97 -6.70 33.62
C SER A 346 18.15 -6.04 32.89
N ASN A 347 17.87 -5.27 31.83
CA ASN A 347 18.88 -4.55 31.05
C ASN A 347 18.53 -3.06 30.85
N LEU A 348 17.62 -2.52 31.66
CA LEU A 348 17.14 -1.15 31.53
C LEU A 348 17.27 -0.43 32.88
N SER A 349 17.60 0.86 32.85
CA SER A 349 17.54 1.69 34.06
C SER A 349 16.08 2.04 34.38
N PRO A 350 15.55 1.69 35.58
CA PRO A 350 14.19 2.04 35.97
C PRO A 350 13.91 3.54 35.87
N ASP A 351 14.88 4.38 36.25
CA ASP A 351 14.74 5.84 36.17
C ASP A 351 14.64 6.32 34.72
N GLU A 352 15.41 5.72 33.80
CA GLU A 352 15.36 6.08 32.38
C GLU A 352 14.02 5.69 31.75
N VAL A 353 13.50 4.52 32.11
CA VAL A 353 12.18 4.04 31.67
C VAL A 353 11.08 4.95 32.19
N LEU A 354 11.08 5.28 33.50
CA LEU A 354 10.08 6.17 34.09
C LEU A 354 10.12 7.58 33.47
N GLN A 355 11.31 8.14 33.27
CA GLN A 355 11.46 9.42 32.59
C GLN A 355 10.95 9.37 31.15
N GLY A 356 11.28 8.31 30.40
CA GLY A 356 10.79 8.17 29.03
C GLY A 356 9.28 7.97 28.96
N LEU A 357 8.68 7.20 29.88
CA LEU A 357 7.22 7.07 29.99
C LEU A 357 6.55 8.40 30.33
N ASN A 358 7.15 9.22 31.20
CA ASN A 358 6.63 10.55 31.52
C ASN A 358 6.61 11.49 30.31
N ILE A 359 7.58 11.35 29.39
CA ILE A 359 7.58 12.07 28.12
C ILE A 359 6.52 11.48 27.18
N LEU A 360 6.52 10.16 27.00
CA LEU A 360 5.65 9.45 26.06
C LEU A 360 4.17 9.41 26.50
N GLN A 361 3.83 9.75 27.74
CA GLN A 361 2.44 9.88 28.18
C GLN A 361 1.84 11.26 27.89
N THR A 362 2.60 12.19 27.31
CA THR A 362 2.07 13.53 26.97
C THR A 362 0.83 13.41 26.09
N GLU A 363 -0.24 14.11 26.46
CA GLU A 363 -1.47 14.08 25.69
C GLU A 363 -1.33 14.82 24.37
N THR A 364 -0.36 15.70 24.16
CA THR A 364 -0.20 16.39 22.87
C THR A 364 0.51 15.52 21.84
N HIS A 365 0.46 15.91 20.55
CA HIS A 365 1.30 15.31 19.51
C HIS A 365 2.79 15.42 19.88
N PHE A 366 3.55 14.34 19.63
CA PHE A 366 4.96 14.21 20.03
C PHE A 366 5.84 13.59 18.93
N GLY A 367 7.05 14.13 18.75
CA GLY A 367 8.06 13.63 17.81
C GLY A 367 7.51 13.41 16.40
N ILE A 368 7.56 12.17 15.90
CA ILE A 368 7.10 11.81 14.55
C ILE A 368 5.65 12.20 14.27
N GLU A 369 4.80 12.26 15.31
CA GLU A 369 3.41 12.72 15.18
C GLU A 369 3.35 14.18 14.75
N VAL A 370 4.23 15.03 15.28
CA VAL A 370 4.33 16.45 14.92
C VAL A 370 4.82 16.58 13.49
N VAL A 371 5.85 15.82 13.11
CA VAL A 371 6.38 15.79 11.74
C VAL A 371 5.28 15.41 10.74
N ALA A 372 4.55 14.33 11.00
CA ALA A 372 3.43 13.87 10.17
C ALA A 372 2.36 14.95 10.01
N LYS A 373 1.94 15.58 11.12
CA LYS A 373 0.91 16.61 11.13
C LYS A 373 1.30 17.86 10.34
N LEU A 374 2.55 18.31 10.48
CA LEU A 374 3.07 19.48 9.74
C LEU A 374 3.13 19.24 8.23
N CYS A 375 3.25 17.98 7.81
CA CYS A 375 3.26 17.59 6.40
C CYS A 375 1.90 17.14 5.86
N GLY A 376 0.79 17.44 6.57
CA GLY A 376 -0.57 17.15 6.12
C GLY A 376 -1.08 15.74 6.46
N PHE A 377 -0.29 14.87 7.08
CA PHE A 377 -0.72 13.54 7.52
C PHE A 377 -1.42 13.60 8.90
N VAL A 378 -2.54 14.33 8.98
CA VAL A 378 -3.27 14.56 10.23
C VAL A 378 -3.82 13.25 10.81
N GLU A 379 -4.44 12.41 9.98
CA GLU A 379 -4.98 11.13 10.43
C GLU A 379 -3.88 10.16 10.91
N HIS A 380 -2.73 10.11 10.22
CA HIS A 380 -1.60 9.29 10.65
C HIS A 380 -1.03 9.78 11.97
N SER A 381 -0.95 11.10 12.15
CA SER A 381 -0.52 11.73 13.39
C SER A 381 -1.44 11.37 14.57
N ASP A 382 -2.75 11.40 14.35
CA ASP A 382 -3.74 11.03 15.37
C ASP A 382 -3.74 9.52 15.68
N ASP A 383 -3.55 8.66 14.66
CA ASP A 383 -3.39 7.21 14.85
C ASP A 383 -2.12 6.86 15.64
N LEU A 384 -0.97 7.44 15.26
CA LEU A 384 0.29 7.29 15.99
C LEU A 384 0.16 7.71 17.46
N ARG A 385 -0.44 8.87 17.70
CA ARG A 385 -0.72 9.39 19.05
C ARG A 385 -1.59 8.44 19.86
N LYS A 386 -2.69 7.97 19.27
CA LYS A 386 -3.59 7.01 19.91
C LYS A 386 -2.82 5.75 20.31
N ARG A 387 -2.05 5.17 19.38
CA ARG A 387 -1.25 3.95 19.61
C ARG A 387 -0.19 4.16 20.70
N ARG A 388 0.55 5.28 20.67
CA ARG A 388 1.53 5.62 21.71
C ARG A 388 0.89 5.64 23.10
N LEU A 389 -0.23 6.36 23.26
CA LEU A 389 -0.92 6.46 24.55
C LEU A 389 -1.48 5.11 25.02
N GLU A 390 -2.03 4.30 24.11
CA GLU A 390 -2.49 2.93 24.40
C GLU A 390 -1.33 2.03 24.84
N GLN A 391 -0.19 2.08 24.15
CA GLN A 391 1.02 1.31 24.48
C GLN A 391 1.61 1.73 25.83
N VAL A 392 1.71 3.03 26.10
CA VAL A 392 2.18 3.57 27.39
C VAL A 392 1.26 3.10 28.52
N LYS A 393 -0.07 3.20 28.34
CA LYS A 393 -1.04 2.69 29.30
C LYS A 393 -0.88 1.18 29.53
N GLY A 394 -0.73 0.41 28.46
CA GLY A 394 -0.50 -1.03 28.53
C GLY A 394 0.77 -1.39 29.32
N LEU A 395 1.87 -0.71 29.04
CA LEU A 395 3.15 -0.93 29.72
C LEU A 395 3.08 -0.56 31.22
N LYS A 396 2.47 0.59 31.56
CA LYS A 396 2.27 0.99 32.97
C LYS A 396 1.44 -0.05 33.74
N ASN A 397 0.39 -0.59 33.11
CA ASN A 397 -0.44 -1.64 33.72
C ASN A 397 0.35 -2.92 34.00
N TRP A 398 1.13 -3.40 33.03
CA TRP A 398 1.96 -4.59 33.19
C TRP A 398 3.06 -4.43 34.25
N LEU A 399 3.61 -3.22 34.37
CA LEU A 399 4.67 -2.92 35.33
C LEU A 399 4.15 -2.41 36.69
N ARG A 400 2.82 -2.35 36.89
CA ARG A 400 2.16 -1.78 38.08
C ARG A 400 2.68 -0.39 38.46
N LEU A 401 3.01 0.42 37.45
CA LEU A 401 3.44 1.80 37.63
C LEU A 401 2.22 2.69 37.87
N ALA A 402 2.31 3.62 38.82
CA ALA A 402 1.22 4.53 39.14
C ALA A 402 0.83 5.37 37.91
N SER A 403 -0.48 5.58 37.74
CA SER A 403 -1.00 6.64 36.87
C SER A 403 -0.72 7.96 37.59
N SER A 404 0.33 8.66 37.14
CA SER A 404 0.66 10.03 37.58
C SER A 404 -0.42 11.00 37.16
#